data_AF-A0A085FBX6-F1
#
_entry.id   AF-A0A085FBX6-F1
#
_cell.length_a   1.000
_cell.length_b   1.000
_cell.length_c   1.000
_cell.angle_alpha   90.00
_cell.angle_beta   90.00
_cell.angle_gamma   90.00
#
_symmetry.space_group_name_H-M   'P 1'
#
loop_
_entity.id
_entity.type
_entity.pdbx_description
1 polymer ?
#
loop_
_entity_poly.entity_id
_entity_poly.type
_entity_poly.pdbx_seq_one_letter_code
_entity_poly.pdbx_strand_id
1 'polypeptide(L)'
;MATGDDLRRLALALDGTVEVPHFDRAAFKVSRIYVTLAPDGCSANFGFLPEEQEFRCMMAPDAFNPVPNAWGKRGWTTANLSRLSLAELAGALEAAWRLGAQGKPQRR
;
A
#
# COMPACT_ATOMS: atom_id res chain seq x y z
N MET A 1 -11.44 -13.10 1.81
CA MET A 1 -11.26 -11.67 1.53
C MET A 1 -10.50 -11.04 2.66
N ALA A 2 -9.60 -10.13 2.35
CA ALA A 2 -8.83 -9.43 3.37
C ALA A 2 -9.63 -8.29 4.00
N THR A 3 -9.23 -7.91 5.21
CA THR A 3 -9.83 -6.83 5.99
C THR A 3 -8.78 -5.77 6.36
N GLY A 4 -9.23 -4.62 6.88
CA GLY A 4 -8.33 -3.62 7.46
C GLY A 4 -7.47 -4.18 8.61
N ASP A 5 -8.01 -5.10 9.40
CA ASP A 5 -7.28 -5.75 10.49
C ASP A 5 -6.20 -6.69 9.97
N ASP A 6 -6.48 -7.43 8.88
CA ASP A 6 -5.46 -8.22 8.21
C ASP A 6 -4.34 -7.35 7.65
N LEU A 7 -4.67 -6.21 7.03
CA LEU A 7 -3.67 -5.27 6.56
C LEU A 7 -2.81 -4.77 7.69
N ARG A 8 -3.41 -4.31 8.79
CA ARG A 8 -2.67 -3.82 9.96
C ARG A 8 -1.75 -4.90 10.53
N ARG A 9 -2.27 -6.11 10.73
CA ARG A 9 -1.50 -7.25 11.25
C ARG A 9 -0.33 -7.62 10.35
N LEU A 10 -0.54 -7.70 9.04
CA LEU A 10 0.49 -8.06 8.06
C LEU A 10 1.53 -6.95 7.88
N ALA A 11 1.10 -5.69 7.83
CA ALA A 11 1.99 -4.54 7.70
C ALA A 11 2.92 -4.42 8.91
N LEU A 12 2.39 -4.54 10.13
CA LEU A 12 3.17 -4.47 11.36
C LEU A 12 4.09 -5.69 11.58
N ALA A 13 3.87 -6.78 10.85
CA ALA A 13 4.79 -7.93 10.85
C ALA A 13 6.02 -7.71 9.95
N LEU A 14 6.02 -6.69 9.08
CA LEU A 14 7.16 -6.36 8.24
C LEU A 14 8.17 -5.52 9.03
N ASP A 15 9.44 -5.95 9.00
CA ASP A 15 10.51 -5.37 9.83
C ASP A 15 10.62 -3.84 9.68
N GLY A 16 10.78 -3.18 10.83
CA GLY A 16 10.86 -1.72 10.90
C GLY A 16 9.57 -0.96 10.57
N THR A 17 8.43 -1.62 10.34
CA THR A 17 7.15 -0.94 10.12
C THR A 17 6.60 -0.37 11.43
N VAL A 18 6.14 0.87 11.37
CA VAL A 18 5.34 1.51 12.43
C VAL A 18 4.04 2.05 11.84
N GLU A 19 2.98 2.05 12.64
CA GLU A 19 1.72 2.72 12.34
C GLU A 19 1.75 4.15 12.90
N VAL A 20 1.38 5.13 12.08
CA VAL A 20 1.29 6.54 12.46
C VAL A 20 0.00 7.17 11.93
N PRO A 21 -0.57 8.17 12.63
CA PRO A 21 -1.69 8.94 12.10
C PRO A 21 -1.31 9.66 10.79
N HIS A 22 -2.21 9.68 9.80
CA HIS A 22 -2.05 10.40 8.55
C HIS A 22 -3.39 10.95 8.05
N PHE A 23 -3.70 12.18 8.45
CA PHE A 23 -5.03 12.78 8.29
C PHE A 23 -6.12 11.88 8.92
N ASP A 24 -7.14 11.51 8.16
CA ASP A 24 -8.21 10.58 8.54
C ASP A 24 -7.82 9.10 8.39
N ARG A 25 -6.58 8.81 7.97
CA ARG A 25 -6.09 7.47 7.64
C ARG A 25 -5.05 7.01 8.65
N ALA A 26 -4.90 5.70 8.77
CA ALA A 26 -3.73 5.09 9.39
C ALA A 26 -2.65 4.88 8.33
N ALA A 27 -1.43 5.37 8.55
CA ALA A 27 -0.30 5.15 7.66
C ALA A 27 0.69 4.15 8.26
N PHE A 28 1.17 3.24 7.42
CA PHE A 28 2.22 2.30 7.77
C PHE A 28 3.49 2.72 7.05
N LYS A 29 4.55 2.95 7.83
CA LYS A 29 5.83 3.42 7.32
C LYS A 29 6.97 2.55 7.85
N VAL A 30 7.97 2.37 7.00
CA VAL A 30 9.32 1.98 7.41
C VAL A 30 10.18 3.26 7.31
N SER A 31 11.11 3.36 6.37
CA SER A 31 11.82 4.62 6.08
C SER A 31 10.91 5.70 5.49
N ARG A 32 9.90 5.31 4.70
CA ARG A 32 8.80 6.17 4.20
C ARG A 32 7.45 5.45 4.32
N ILE A 33 6.35 6.21 4.27
CA ILE A 33 5.00 5.64 4.18
C ILE A 33 4.91 4.83 2.90
N TYR A 34 4.48 3.58 3.01
CA TYR A 34 4.30 2.69 1.86
C TYR A 34 2.86 2.22 1.68
N VAL A 35 2.03 2.29 2.73
CA VAL A 35 0.59 2.05 2.62
C VAL A 35 -0.20 2.91 3.59
N THR A 36 -1.41 3.31 3.20
CA THR A 36 -2.37 3.99 4.09
C THR A 36 -3.73 3.30 4.06
N LEU A 37 -4.26 2.95 5.23
CA LEU A 37 -5.57 2.32 5.42
C LEU A 37 -6.64 3.39 5.63
N ALA A 38 -7.74 3.29 4.89
CA ALA A 38 -8.91 4.15 5.03
C ALA A 38 -9.57 3.96 6.41
N PRO A 39 -10.26 4.97 6.95
CA PRO A 39 -10.87 4.90 8.27
C PRO A 39 -11.96 3.81 8.39
N ASP A 40 -12.62 3.47 7.29
CA ASP A 40 -13.64 2.41 7.23
C ASP A 40 -13.04 0.98 7.14
N GLY A 41 -11.72 0.87 6.97
CA GLY A 41 -11.04 -0.41 6.82
C GLY A 41 -11.35 -1.15 5.51
N CYS A 42 -12.02 -0.53 4.55
CA CYS A 42 -12.44 -1.17 3.30
C CYS A 42 -11.38 -1.03 2.18
N SER A 43 -10.60 0.05 2.20
CA SER A 43 -9.62 0.33 1.16
C SER A 43 -8.27 0.78 1.72
N ALA A 44 -7.23 0.59 0.93
CA ALA A 44 -5.90 1.09 1.26
C ALA A 44 -5.18 1.64 0.02
N ASN A 45 -4.34 2.65 0.21
CA ASN A 45 -3.52 3.18 -0.87
C ASN A 45 -2.08 2.67 -0.69
N PHE A 46 -1.58 1.94 -1.67
CA PHE A 46 -0.23 1.39 -1.71
C PHE A 46 0.69 2.28 -2.56
N GLY A 47 1.94 2.41 -2.15
CA GLY A 47 2.99 3.03 -2.96
C GLY A 47 3.78 1.99 -3.75
N PHE A 48 3.52 1.91 -5.05
CA PHE A 48 4.24 1.05 -6.00
C PHE A 48 5.12 1.85 -6.97
N LEU A 49 5.93 1.17 -7.78
CA LEU A 49 6.43 1.77 -9.01
C LEU A 49 5.28 1.94 -10.02
N PRO A 50 5.33 2.93 -10.93
CA PRO A 50 4.30 3.10 -11.95
C PRO A 50 4.05 1.86 -12.81
N GLU A 51 5.11 1.12 -13.17
CA GLU A 51 5.01 -0.14 -13.92
C GLU A 51 4.30 -1.26 -13.14
N GLU A 52 4.58 -1.37 -11.84
CA GLU A 52 3.92 -2.33 -10.96
C GLU A 52 2.45 -1.97 -10.74
N GLN A 53 2.14 -0.67 -10.62
CA GLN A 53 0.76 -0.18 -10.58
C GLN A 53 0.02 -0.59 -11.86
N GLU A 54 0.59 -0.33 -13.03
CA GLU A 54 -0.03 -0.66 -14.33
C GLU A 54 -0.32 -2.16 -14.44
N PHE A 55 0.67 -3.00 -14.13
CA PHE A 55 0.50 -4.45 -14.13
C PHE A 55 -0.62 -4.90 -13.18
N ARG A 56 -0.67 -4.39 -11.94
CA ARG A 56 -1.71 -4.74 -10.96
C ARG A 56 -3.10 -4.30 -11.39
N CYS A 57 -3.23 -3.09 -11.93
CA CYS A 57 -4.52 -2.58 -12.42
C CYS A 57 -5.01 -3.37 -13.65
N MET A 58 -4.09 -3.86 -14.49
CA MET A 58 -4.44 -4.72 -15.63
C MET A 58 -4.87 -6.13 -15.20
N MET A 59 -4.18 -6.73 -14.22
CA MET A 59 -4.45 -8.09 -13.77
C MET A 59 -5.65 -8.20 -12.83
N ALA A 60 -5.92 -7.17 -12.03
CA ALA A 60 -7.03 -7.16 -11.08
C ALA A 60 -7.69 -5.77 -11.01
N PRO A 61 -8.38 -5.33 -12.09
CA PRO A 61 -9.00 -4.00 -12.18
C PRO A 61 -10.10 -3.78 -11.13
N ASP A 62 -10.77 -4.85 -10.68
CA ASP A 62 -11.77 -4.78 -9.61
C ASP A 62 -11.14 -4.54 -8.23
N ALA A 63 -9.86 -4.88 -8.07
CA ALA A 63 -9.12 -4.76 -6.82
C ALA A 63 -8.25 -3.51 -6.77
N PHE A 64 -7.56 -3.16 -7.87
CA PHE A 64 -6.58 -2.08 -7.91
C PHE A 64 -6.95 -1.02 -8.93
N ASN A 65 -6.88 0.25 -8.50
CA ASN A 65 -7.06 1.41 -9.36
C ASN A 65 -6.05 2.50 -8.99
N PRO A 66 -5.48 3.26 -9.94
CA PRO A 66 -4.65 4.41 -9.62
C PRO A 66 -5.45 5.42 -8.80
N VAL A 67 -4.83 6.03 -7.79
CA VAL A 67 -5.47 7.15 -7.07
C VAL A 67 -5.76 8.26 -8.10
N PRO A 68 -6.98 8.83 -8.18
CA PRO A 68 -7.38 9.73 -9.28
C PRO A 68 -6.81 11.16 -9.13
N ASN A 69 -5.49 11.29 -8.96
CA ASN A 69 -4.78 12.56 -8.83
C ASN A 69 -3.28 12.41 -9.18
N ALA A 70 -2.47 13.44 -8.89
CA ALA A 70 -1.04 13.45 -9.18
C ALA A 70 -0.23 12.35 -8.44
N TRP A 71 -0.73 11.83 -7.31
CA TRP A 71 -0.11 10.70 -6.61
C TRP A 71 -0.31 9.39 -7.37
N GLY A 72 -1.47 9.20 -8.00
CA GLY A 72 -1.73 8.05 -8.86
C GLY A 72 -0.70 7.92 -9.97
N LYS A 73 -0.41 9.04 -10.64
CA LYS A 73 0.65 9.13 -11.67
C LYS A 73 2.05 8.76 -11.17
N ARG A 74 2.26 8.72 -9.85
CA ARG A 74 3.53 8.33 -9.19
C ARG A 74 3.48 6.92 -8.61
N GLY A 75 2.50 6.10 -8.99
CA GLY A 75 2.37 4.72 -8.53
C GLY A 75 1.55 4.54 -7.25
N TRP A 76 0.88 5.58 -6.74
CA TRP A 76 -0.07 5.38 -5.63
C TRP A 76 -1.36 4.74 -6.12
N THR A 77 -1.71 3.60 -5.56
CA THR A 77 -2.78 2.73 -6.05
C THR A 77 -3.75 2.43 -4.93
N THR A 78 -5.02 2.74 -5.14
CA THR A 78 -6.12 2.33 -4.26
C THR A 78 -6.39 0.85 -4.47
N ALA A 79 -6.43 0.09 -3.37
CA ALA A 79 -6.82 -1.30 -3.33
C ALA A 79 -8.13 -1.46 -2.55
N ASN A 80 -9.09 -2.20 -3.11
CA ASN A 80 -10.26 -2.68 -2.38
C ASN A 80 -9.88 -3.97 -1.64
N LEU A 81 -9.81 -3.93 -0.30
CA LEU A 81 -9.35 -5.06 0.50
C LEU A 81 -10.28 -6.26 0.40
N SER A 82 -11.59 -6.00 0.23
CA SER A 82 -12.57 -7.05 0.06
C SER A 82 -12.46 -7.76 -1.28
N ARG A 83 -11.56 -7.35 -2.18
CA ARG A 83 -11.30 -8.02 -3.47
C ARG A 83 -9.99 -8.80 -3.46
N LEU A 84 -9.24 -8.77 -2.36
CA LEU A 84 -7.96 -9.45 -2.22
C LEU A 84 -8.09 -10.67 -1.31
N SER A 85 -7.39 -11.74 -1.66
CA SER A 85 -7.02 -12.80 -0.72
C SER A 85 -5.93 -12.31 0.23
N LEU A 86 -5.71 -13.05 1.34
CA LEU A 86 -4.63 -12.74 2.27
C LEU A 86 -3.24 -12.83 1.61
N ALA A 87 -3.06 -13.75 0.67
CA ALA A 87 -1.80 -13.90 -0.06
C ALA A 87 -1.53 -12.71 -0.99
N GLU A 88 -2.56 -12.24 -1.71
CA GLU A 88 -2.43 -11.06 -2.57
C GLU A 88 -2.18 -9.78 -1.76
N LEU A 89 -2.86 -9.63 -0.62
CA LEU A 89 -2.61 -8.51 0.30
C LEU A 89 -1.17 -8.56 0.84
N ALA A 90 -0.70 -9.73 1.29
CA ALA A 90 0.66 -9.88 1.79
C ALA A 90 1.70 -9.54 0.72
N GLY A 91 1.53 -10.03 -0.52
CA GLY A 91 2.42 -9.72 -1.64
C GLY A 91 2.38 -8.25 -2.05
N ALA A 92 1.23 -7.58 -1.95
CA ALA A 92 1.11 -6.13 -2.17
C ALA A 92 1.84 -5.33 -1.08
N LEU A 93 1.67 -5.71 0.19
CA LEU A 93 2.35 -5.08 1.32
C LEU A 93 3.86 -5.22 1.22
N GLU A 94 4.35 -6.43 0.92
CA GLU A 94 5.79 -6.69 0.81
C GLU A 94 6.42 -5.88 -0.33
N ALA A 95 5.77 -5.83 -1.51
CA ALA A 95 6.26 -5.03 -2.63
C ALA A 95 6.37 -3.54 -2.27
N ALA A 96 5.31 -2.97 -1.69
CA ALA A 96 5.31 -1.57 -1.27
C ALA A 96 6.34 -1.30 -0.15
N TRP A 97 6.45 -2.22 0.82
CA TRP A 97 7.41 -2.13 1.92
C TRP A 97 8.86 -2.14 1.42
N ARG A 98 9.22 -3.01 0.46
CA ARG A 98 10.57 -3.05 -0.12
C ARG A 98 10.97 -1.70 -0.70
N LEU A 99 10.05 -1.06 -1.44
CA LEU A 99 10.27 0.29 -1.98
C LEU A 99 10.32 1.33 -0.84
N GLY A 100 9.51 1.14 0.19
CA GLY A 100 9.51 1.94 1.41
C GLY A 100 10.84 1.89 2.17
N ALA A 101 11.46 0.72 2.22
CA ALA A 101 12.65 0.43 3.03
C ALA A 101 13.93 0.99 2.42
N GLN A 102 14.01 1.11 1.09
CA GLN A 102 15.19 1.59 0.34
C GLN A 102 15.69 3.01 0.71
N GLY A 103 14.97 3.74 1.58
CA GLY A 103 15.42 5.03 2.11
C GLY A 103 15.37 6.16 1.07
N LYS A 104 15.69 7.39 1.51
CA LYS A 104 15.98 8.47 0.56
C LYS A 104 17.34 8.16 -0.08
N PRO A 105 17.53 8.31 -1.42
CA PRO A 105 18.88 8.29 -1.97
C PRO A 105 19.70 9.34 -1.23
N GLN A 106 20.86 8.92 -0.71
CA GLN A 106 21.80 9.82 -0.06
C GLN A 106 22.13 10.91 -1.08
N ARG A 107 21.69 12.15 -0.84
CA ARG A 107 22.12 13.29 -1.63
C ARG A 107 23.64 13.38 -1.45
N ARG A 108 24.40 13.02 -2.47
CA ARG A 108 25.82 13.36 -2.57
C ARG A 108 25.97 14.86 -2.70
#